data_AF-A0A3A1UK93-F1
#
_entry.id   AF-A0A3A1UK93-F1
#
_cell.length_a   1.000
_cell.length_b   1.000
_cell.length_c   1.000
_cell.angle_alpha   90.00
_cell.angle_beta   90.00
_cell.angle_gamma   90.00
#
_symmetry.space_group_name_H-M   'P 1'
#
loop_
_entity.id
_entity.type
_entity.pdbx_description
1 polymer ?
#
loop_
_entity_poly.entity_id
_entity_poly.type
_entity_poly.pdbx_seq_one_letter_code
_entity_poly.pdbx_strand_id
1 'polypeptide(L)' 'MSDQHDRIHETVQHERTEHVETGFMDPNTSSIQQIEGGGPMKRIHLQDMPMPLRLFGYGIKVAMIVGVVAVIVGSFVR' A
#
# COMPACT_ATOMS: atom_id res chain seq x y z
N MET A 1 -16.54 50.41 -20.09
CA MET A 1 -16.35 49.35 -21.09
C MET A 1 -14.93 48.85 -20.87
N SER A 2 -14.66 48.04 -19.83
CA SER A 2 -15.04 46.61 -19.68
C SER A 2 -14.42 45.82 -20.84
N ASP A 3 -13.47 44.88 -20.69
CA ASP A 3 -13.27 43.92 -19.61
C ASP A 3 -11.81 43.46 -19.49
N GLN A 4 -11.35 43.35 -18.25
CA GLN A 4 -10.20 42.59 -17.80
C GLN A 4 -10.52 41.11 -17.96
N HIS A 5 -9.73 40.38 -18.75
CA HIS A 5 -9.80 38.91 -18.82
C HIS A 5 -8.49 38.32 -18.32
N ASP A 6 -8.31 38.38 -17.00
CA ASP A 6 -7.48 37.44 -16.28
C ASP A 6 -8.10 36.05 -16.44
N ARG A 7 -7.66 35.28 -17.43
CA ARG A 7 -7.94 33.83 -17.49
C ARG A 7 -7.02 33.12 -16.51
N ILE A 8 -7.29 33.29 -15.22
CA ILE A 8 -6.82 32.36 -14.22
C ILE A 8 -7.58 31.07 -14.47
N HIS A 9 -6.90 30.06 -15.01
CA HIS A 9 -7.45 28.72 -15.03
C HIS A 9 -7.40 28.22 -13.60
N GLU A 10 -8.55 28.27 -12.94
CA GLU A 10 -8.80 27.57 -11.67
C GLU A 10 -8.55 26.08 -11.95
N THR A 11 -7.34 25.62 -11.67
CA THR A 11 -7.05 24.20 -11.55
C THR A 11 -7.78 23.73 -10.30
N VAL A 12 -8.95 23.15 -10.51
CA VAL A 12 -9.73 22.44 -9.50
C VAL A 12 -8.76 21.53 -8.76
N GLN A 13 -8.49 21.90 -7.52
CA GLN A 13 -7.69 21.16 -6.56
C GLN A 13 -8.38 19.82 -6.32
N HIS A 14 -8.02 18.80 -7.10
CA HIS A 14 -8.18 17.43 -6.65
C HIS A 14 -6.99 17.12 -5.78
N GLU A 15 -7.22 17.17 -4.47
CA GLU A 15 -6.40 16.47 -3.47
C GLU A 15 -6.18 15.03 -3.94
N ARG A 16 -5.00 14.77 -4.52
CA ARG A 16 -4.40 13.45 -4.45
C ARG A 16 -2.93 13.63 -4.08
N THR A 17 -2.73 13.44 -2.78
CA THR A 17 -1.49 13.40 -2.05
C THR A 17 -0.42 12.59 -2.77
N GLU A 18 0.81 13.08 -2.67
CA GLU A 18 2.10 12.48 -3.05
C GLU A 18 2.52 12.62 -4.52
N HIS A 19 2.88 13.85 -4.87
CA HIS A 19 3.84 14.14 -5.92
C HIS A 19 5.23 13.63 -5.46
N VAL A 20 5.51 12.35 -5.68
CA VAL A 20 6.90 11.88 -5.75
C VAL A 20 7.39 12.23 -7.14
N GLU A 21 8.45 13.02 -7.20
CA GLU A 21 9.14 13.47 -8.41
C GLU A 21 9.53 12.27 -9.27
N THR A 22 8.69 11.93 -10.25
CA THR A 22 8.96 10.83 -11.18
C THR A 22 9.88 11.33 -12.28
N GLY A 23 11.17 11.01 -12.17
CA GLY A 23 12.01 10.87 -13.36
C GLY A 23 11.30 9.95 -14.36
N PHE A 24 11.41 10.25 -15.66
CA PHE A 24 10.75 9.53 -16.75
C PHE A 24 10.79 8.01 -16.55
N MET A 25 9.65 7.44 -16.15
CA MET A 25 9.49 6.00 -15.94
C MET A 25 8.92 5.42 -17.23
N ASP A 26 9.71 4.59 -17.92
CA ASP A 26 9.28 3.96 -19.17
C ASP A 26 8.18 2.91 -18.89
N PRO A 27 6.99 3.04 -19.49
CA PRO A 27 5.86 2.14 -19.21
C PRO A 27 6.17 0.67 -19.51
N ASN A 28 7.06 0.40 -20.48
CA ASN A 28 7.41 -0.96 -20.88
C ASN A 28 8.39 -1.66 -19.92
N THR A 29 9.08 -0.90 -19.08
CA THR A 29 10.05 -1.43 -18.10
C THR A 29 9.65 -1.15 -16.66
N SER A 30 8.44 -0.62 -16.45
CA SER A 30 7.89 -0.24 -15.15
C SER A 30 7.95 -1.37 -14.10
N SER A 31 7.67 -2.61 -14.49
CA SER A 31 7.75 -3.77 -13.58
C SER A 31 9.18 -4.11 -13.14
N ILE A 32 10.18 -3.82 -13.99
CA ILE A 32 11.60 -4.08 -13.70
C ILE A 32 12.18 -2.92 -12.87
N GLN A 33 11.87 -1.67 -13.26
CA GLN A 33 12.31 -0.47 -12.54
C GLN A 33 11.74 -0.41 -11.10
N GLN A 34 10.56 -0.98 -10.86
CA GLN A 34 9.97 -1.05 -9.52
C GLN A 34 10.72 -2.04 -8.61
N ILE A 35 11.37 -3.06 -9.18
CA ILE A 35 12.18 -4.04 -8.44
C ILE A 35 13.55 -3.46 -8.12
N GLU A 36 14.19 -2.76 -9.07
CA GLU A 36 15.53 -2.19 -8.91
C GLU A 36 15.54 -0.86 -8.13
N GLY A 37 14.52 -0.02 -8.33
CA GLY A 37 14.40 1.30 -7.71
C GLY A 37 13.85 1.28 -6.28
N GLY A 38 13.64 0.11 -5.68
CA GLY A 38 13.03 -0.01 -4.35
C GLY A 38 11.66 0.65 -4.31
N GLY A 39 10.82 0.40 -5.33
CA GLY A 39 9.48 0.96 -5.42
C GLY A 39 8.66 0.69 -4.16
N PRO A 40 7.60 1.49 -3.91
CA PRO A 40 6.83 1.39 -2.69
C PRO A 40 6.35 -0.05 -2.45
N MET A 41 6.55 -0.55 -1.23
CA MET A 41 6.23 -1.93 -0.87
C MET A 41 4.78 -2.23 -1.25
N LYS A 42 4.58 -3.15 -2.21
CA LYS A 42 3.25 -3.54 -2.68
C LYS A 42 2.48 -4.15 -1.51
N ARG A 43 1.39 -3.50 -1.09
CA ARG A 43 0.48 -4.08 -0.08
C ARG A 43 -0.17 -5.32 -0.67
N ILE A 44 0.10 -6.48 -0.08
CA ILE A 44 -0.47 -7.75 -0.53
C ILE A 44 -1.70 -8.04 0.31
N HIS A 45 -2.87 -8.17 -0.33
CA HIS A 45 -4.07 -8.64 0.33
C HIS A 45 -4.10 -10.17 0.28
N LEU A 46 -4.28 -10.83 1.44
CA LEU A 46 -4.39 -12.30 1.51
C LEU A 46 -5.57 -12.85 0.70
N GLN A 47 -6.60 -12.03 0.45
CA GLN A 47 -7.78 -12.41 -0.32
C GLN A 47 -7.44 -12.67 -1.81
N ASP A 48 -6.44 -11.97 -2.32
CA ASP A 48 -5.98 -12.03 -3.71
C ASP A 48 -4.98 -13.18 -3.93
N MET A 49 -4.58 -13.90 -2.86
CA MET A 49 -3.63 -15.01 -2.94
C MET A 49 -4.29 -16.32 -3.39
N PRO A 50 -3.55 -17.20 -4.10
CA PRO A 50 -4.04 -18.53 -4.43
C PRO A 50 -4.31 -19.35 -3.17
N MET A 51 -5.27 -20.27 -3.26
CA MET A 51 -5.84 -20.99 -2.12
C MET A 51 -4.81 -21.59 -1.14
N PRO A 52 -3.70 -22.23 -1.59
CA PRO A 52 -2.70 -22.77 -0.67
C PRO A 52 -1.98 -21.70 0.16
N LEU A 53 -1.54 -20.62 -0.48
CA LEU A 53 -0.88 -19.50 0.21
C LEU A 53 -1.85 -18.76 1.13
N ARG A 54 -3.10 -18.61 0.68
CA ARG A 54 -4.14 -17.98 1.49
C ARG A 54 -4.37 -18.73 2.79
N LEU A 55 -4.48 -20.06 2.73
CA LEU A 55 -4.65 -20.91 3.91
C LEU A 55 -3.45 -20.80 4.86
N PHE A 56 -2.24 -20.84 4.31
CA PHE A 56 -1.01 -20.67 5.09
C PHE A 56 -0.98 -19.33 5.82
N GLY A 57 -1.28 -18.23 5.13
CA GLY A 57 -1.33 -16.89 5.72
C GLY A 57 -2.36 -16.77 6.84
N TYR A 58 -3.55 -17.36 6.67
CA TYR A 58 -4.54 -17.41 7.74
C TYR A 58 -4.09 -18.30 8.91
N GLY A 59 -3.41 -19.43 8.64
CA GLY A 59 -2.84 -20.30 9.67
C GLY A 59 -1.83 -19.57 10.56
N ILE A 60 -0.89 -18.84 9.96
CA ILE A 60 0.06 -18.00 10.72
C ILE A 60 -0.66 -16.95 11.54
N LYS A 61 -1.65 -16.26 10.97
CA LYS A 61 -2.43 -15.24 11.68
C LYS A 61 -3.11 -15.82 12.92
N VAL A 62 -3.72 -17.00 12.80
CA VAL A 62 -4.35 -17.69 13.93
C VAL A 62 -3.32 -18.13 14.96
N ALA A 63 -2.20 -18.72 14.54
CA ALA A 63 -1.13 -19.15 15.44
C ALA A 63 -0.56 -17.98 16.26
N MET A 64 -0.40 -16.81 15.64
CA MET A 64 0.00 -15.58 16.33
C MET A 64 -1.00 -15.18 17.43
N ILE A 65 -2.29 -15.15 17.10
CA ILE A 65 -3.35 -14.80 18.06
C ILE A 65 -3.37 -15.79 19.23
N VAL A 66 -3.34 -17.09 18.93
CA VAL A 66 -3.31 -18.15 19.95
C VAL A 66 -2.05 -18.04 20.82
N GLY A 67 -0.89 -17.77 20.22
CA GLY A 67 0.37 -17.57 20.94
C GLY A 67 0.30 -16.39 21.91
N VAL A 68 -0.24 -15.25 21.48
CA VAL A 68 -0.43 -14.08 22.35
C VAL A 68 -1.37 -14.42 23.52
N VAL A 69 -2.49 -15.09 23.25
CA VAL A 69 -3.43 -15.52 24.30
C VAL A 69 -2.75 -16.49 25.27
N ALA A 70 -1.97 -17.46 24.77
CA ALA A 70 -1.26 -18.41 25.61
C ALA A 70 -0.22 -17.76 26.53
N VAL A 71 0.52 -16.75 26.04
CA VAL A 71 1.45 -15.97 26.86
C VAL A 71 0.72 -15.18 27.95
N ILE A 72 -0.40 -14.53 27.59
CA ILE A 72 -1.22 -13.78 28.55
C ILE A 72 -1.76 -14.72 29.63
N VAL A 73 -2.40 -15.82 29.25
CA VAL A 73 -2.95 -16.80 30.20
C VAL A 73 -1.85 -17.42 31.05
N GLY A 74 -0.74 -17.83 30.43
CA GLY A 74 0.42 -18.39 31.14
C GLY A 74 1.03 -17.41 32.16
N SER A 75 0.96 -16.10 31.90
CA SER A 75 1.40 -15.08 32.86
C SER A 75 0.54 -15.00 34.13
N PHE A 76 -0.73 -15.44 34.09
CA PHE A 76 -1.63 -15.44 35.25
C PHE A 76 -1.60 -16.75 36.05
N VAL A 77 -0.98 -17.80 35.50
CA VAL A 77 -0.90 -19.14 36.13
C VAL A 77 0.37 -19.29 37.00
N ARG A 78 1.19 -18.25 37.11
CA ARG A 78 2.33 -18.16 38.03
C ARG A 78 1.92 -17.46 39.33
#